data_AF-A0A2R6S6G3-F1
#
_entry.id   AF-A0A2R6S6G3-F1
#
_cell.length_a   1.000
_cell.length_b   1.000
_cell.length_c   1.000
_cell.angle_alpha   90.00
_cell.angle_beta   90.00
_cell.angle_gamma   90.00
#
_symmetry.space_group_name_H-M   'P 1'
#
loop_
_entity.id
_entity.type
_entity.pdbx_description
1 polymer ?
#
loop_
_entity_poly.entity_id
_entity_poly.type
_entity_poly.pdbx_seq_one_letter_code
_entity_poly.pdbx_strand_id
1 'polypeptide(L)'
;MWNIRVEQLEKIYYKFPLRPGDTCLVSWLSPGVAENLDSLPELLWQNINTTVEPAAATTAIPPRPQRKMSVDLETLETLEKRLTQRPEKQELMERNILKDDKVAPSLQAARDQLKKSQLQDKLDQALLQRPKREELVEGGILKDETPVLA
;
A
#
# COMPACT_ATOMS: atom_id res chain seq x y z
N MET A 1 -3.34 2.04 -37.19
CA MET A 1 -4.46 1.11 -37.48
C MET A 1 -4.14 -0.22 -36.80
N TRP A 2 -4.40 -0.34 -35.49
CA TRP A 2 -4.13 -1.56 -34.74
C TRP A 2 -5.39 -2.42 -34.74
N ASN A 3 -5.39 -3.41 -35.62
CA ASN A 3 -6.50 -4.31 -35.85
C ASN A 3 -6.43 -5.46 -34.82
N ILE A 4 -7.09 -5.27 -33.68
CA ILE A 4 -7.19 -6.33 -32.66
C ILE A 4 -8.46 -7.14 -32.98
N ARG A 5 -8.27 -8.44 -33.25
CA ARG A 5 -9.37 -9.40 -33.39
C ARG A 5 -10.24 -9.38 -32.13
N VAL A 6 -11.54 -9.28 -32.36
CA VAL A 6 -12.62 -9.17 -31.36
C VAL A 6 -12.64 -10.36 -30.36
N GLU A 7 -11.94 -11.45 -30.65
CA GLU A 7 -11.89 -12.66 -29.81
C GLU A 7 -10.89 -12.61 -28.63
N GLN A 8 -10.03 -11.60 -28.52
CA GLN A 8 -9.12 -11.49 -27.36
C GLN A 8 -9.67 -10.62 -26.21
N LEU A 9 -10.88 -10.07 -26.35
CA LEU A 9 -11.47 -9.18 -25.34
C LEU A 9 -12.20 -9.89 -24.20
N GLU A 10 -12.36 -11.22 -24.23
CA GLU A 10 -12.98 -11.95 -23.11
C GLU A 10 -12.01 -12.33 -21.98
N LYS A 11 -10.69 -12.16 -22.14
CA LYS A 11 -9.69 -12.49 -21.10
C LYS A 11 -9.27 -11.30 -20.22
N ILE A 12 -9.74 -10.10 -20.52
CA ILE A 12 -9.45 -8.92 -19.68
C ILE A 12 -10.43 -8.83 -18.50
N TYR A 13 -11.49 -9.64 -18.51
CA TYR A 13 -12.43 -9.72 -17.41
C TYR A 13 -12.03 -10.85 -16.45
N TYR A 14 -11.84 -10.49 -15.18
CA TYR A 14 -11.53 -11.30 -13.99
C TYR A 14 -10.06 -11.53 -13.60
N LYS A 15 -9.51 -10.62 -12.77
CA LYS A 15 -8.84 -10.99 -11.50
C LYS A 15 -8.58 -9.78 -10.57
N PHE A 16 -9.62 -9.06 -10.15
CA PHE A 16 -9.52 -8.22 -8.95
C PHE A 16 -10.01 -9.04 -7.76
N PRO A 17 -9.19 -9.29 -6.71
CA PRO A 17 -9.67 -9.99 -5.53
C PRO A 17 -10.54 -9.03 -4.71
N LEU A 18 -11.86 -9.19 -4.83
CA LEU A 18 -12.81 -8.64 -3.87
C LEU A 18 -12.52 -9.26 -2.50
N ARG A 19 -12.32 -8.40 -1.48
CA ARG A 19 -12.10 -8.85 -0.11
C ARG A 19 -13.43 -9.38 0.44
N PRO A 20 -13.41 -10.39 1.33
CA PRO A 20 -14.62 -10.80 2.03
C PRO A 20 -15.06 -9.65 2.94
N GLY A 21 -16.16 -8.98 2.57
CA GLY A 21 -16.72 -7.85 3.33
C GLY A 21 -17.30 -6.71 2.48
N ASP A 22 -17.07 -6.69 1.17
CA ASP A 22 -17.57 -5.63 0.30
C ASP A 22 -19.03 -5.88 -0.11
N THR A 23 -19.98 -5.44 0.73
CA THR A 23 -21.39 -5.31 0.33
C THR A 23 -21.64 -3.92 -0.25
N CYS A 24 -21.30 -3.72 -1.53
CA CYS A 24 -21.86 -2.61 -2.30
C CYS A 24 -23.26 -2.99 -2.80
N LEU A 25 -24.29 -2.58 -2.07
CA LEU A 25 -25.69 -2.70 -2.49
C LEU A 25 -26.16 -1.35 -3.05
N VAL A 26 -25.67 -0.99 -4.23
CA VAL A 26 -26.35 -0.02 -5.10
C VAL A 26 -27.29 -0.80 -6.00
N SER A 27 -28.54 -0.93 -5.56
CA SER A 27 -29.70 -1.16 -6.41
C SER A 27 -30.93 -0.83 -5.60
N TRP A 28 -31.60 0.26 -5.94
CA TRP A 28 -33.04 0.30 -6.21
C TRP A 28 -33.30 1.55 -7.04
N LEU A 29 -33.33 1.39 -8.37
CA LEU A 29 -34.06 2.30 -9.25
C LEU A 29 -35.33 1.56 -9.67
N SER A 30 -36.43 1.79 -8.96
CA SER A 30 -37.76 1.48 -9.50
C SER A 30 -38.22 2.66 -10.36
N PRO A 31 -38.66 2.43 -11.61
CA PRO A 31 -39.26 3.44 -12.44
C PRO A 31 -40.74 3.62 -12.07
N GLY A 32 -41.15 4.87 -11.87
CA GLY A 32 -42.55 5.27 -11.85
C GLY A 32 -43.12 5.53 -10.46
N VAL A 33 -43.07 6.80 -10.04
CA VAL A 33 -44.26 7.66 -9.89
C VAL A 33 -43.75 9.08 -10.05
N ALA A 34 -43.95 9.67 -11.23
CA ALA A 34 -44.02 11.10 -11.36
C ALA A 34 -45.45 11.48 -10.97
N GLU A 35 -45.62 12.27 -9.91
CA GLU A 35 -46.66 13.31 -9.84
C GLU A 35 -46.45 14.21 -8.61
N ASN A 36 -46.38 15.51 -8.91
CA ASN A 36 -46.44 16.69 -8.03
C ASN A 36 -45.22 17.04 -7.17
N LEU A 37 -44.33 17.87 -7.75
CA LEU A 37 -43.24 18.58 -7.09
C LEU A 37 -43.56 20.08 -6.85
N ASP A 38 -44.83 20.49 -6.83
CA ASP A 38 -45.24 21.91 -6.71
C ASP A 38 -46.15 22.23 -5.53
N SER A 39 -46.14 21.43 -4.45
CA SER A 39 -46.88 21.78 -3.23
C SER A 39 -46.17 21.35 -1.96
N LEU A 40 -45.08 22.04 -1.63
CA LEU A 40 -44.64 22.20 -0.25
C LEU A 40 -44.59 23.71 0.05
N PRO A 41 -45.29 24.18 1.10
CA PRO A 41 -45.45 25.61 1.35
C PRO A 41 -44.11 26.24 1.74
N GLU A 42 -43.90 27.45 1.22
CA GLU A 42 -42.70 28.30 1.27
C GLU A 42 -42.37 28.84 2.68
N LEU A 43 -42.69 28.11 3.75
CA LEU A 43 -42.55 28.57 5.13
C LEU A 43 -41.45 27.82 5.89
N LEU A 44 -40.26 27.66 5.30
CA LEU A 44 -39.10 27.12 6.00
C LEU A 44 -37.75 27.73 5.56
N TRP A 45 -37.71 29.01 5.15
CA TRP A 45 -36.42 29.71 4.96
C TRP A 45 -36.40 31.14 5.50
N GLN A 46 -37.10 31.43 6.60
CA GLN A 46 -37.01 32.74 7.25
C GLN A 46 -36.92 32.62 8.78
N ASN A 47 -35.72 32.39 9.32
CA ASN A 47 -35.29 32.91 10.64
C ASN A 47 -33.90 32.38 11.06
N ILE A 48 -32.82 32.92 10.49
CA ILE A 48 -31.47 32.64 11.04
C ILE A 48 -31.09 33.62 12.17
N ASN A 49 -31.86 34.68 12.41
CA ASN A 49 -31.57 35.62 13.51
C ASN A 49 -32.82 35.89 14.35
N THR A 50 -33.00 35.22 15.49
CA THR A 50 -33.59 35.80 16.72
C THR A 50 -33.27 34.92 17.92
N THR A 51 -32.68 35.55 18.94
CA THR A 51 -32.43 35.07 20.29
C THR A 51 -33.66 34.41 20.91
N VAL A 52 -33.54 33.17 21.43
CA VAL A 52 -34.55 32.60 22.31
C VAL A 52 -33.90 31.85 23.47
N GLU A 53 -34.06 32.42 24.66
CA GLU A 53 -34.25 31.73 25.94
C GLU A 53 -35.52 32.32 26.58
N PRO A 54 -36.15 31.72 27.61
CA PRO A 54 -36.11 30.34 28.09
C PRO A 54 -37.52 29.79 28.40
N ALA A 55 -37.88 28.57 28.01
CA ALA A 55 -39.09 27.92 28.54
C ALA A 55 -38.99 26.39 28.56
N ALA A 56 -39.11 25.86 29.77
CA ALA A 56 -39.18 24.47 30.18
C ALA A 56 -39.93 23.53 29.21
N ALA A 57 -39.18 22.65 28.54
CA ALA A 57 -39.67 21.37 28.07
C ALA A 57 -38.51 20.37 28.09
N THR A 58 -38.58 19.41 29.01
CA THR A 58 -37.68 18.27 29.09
C THR A 58 -37.82 17.43 27.82
N THR A 59 -36.90 17.56 26.88
CA THR A 59 -36.67 16.55 25.84
C THR A 59 -35.18 16.41 25.66
N ALA A 60 -34.66 15.28 26.16
CA ALA A 60 -33.24 15.01 26.31
C ALA A 60 -32.51 15.04 24.96
N ILE A 61 -31.55 15.95 24.83
CA ILE A 61 -30.57 15.93 23.74
C ILE A 61 -29.67 14.70 23.96
N PRO A 62 -29.51 13.79 22.98
CA PRO A 62 -28.55 12.69 23.13
C PRO A 62 -27.14 13.28 23.26
N PRO A 63 -26.35 12.88 24.26
CA PRO A 63 -25.03 13.44 24.48
C PRO A 63 -24.15 13.16 23.24
N ARG A 64 -23.62 14.22 22.63
CA ARG A 64 -22.59 14.10 21.60
C ARG A 64 -21.46 13.22 22.16
N PRO A 65 -21.06 12.13 21.48
CA PRO A 65 -20.02 11.25 21.98
C PRO A 65 -18.73 12.05 22.11
N GLN A 66 -18.37 12.39 23.35
CA GLN A 66 -17.09 13.03 23.65
C GLN A 66 -16.00 11.99 23.38
N ARG A 67 -15.12 12.26 22.42
CA ARG A 67 -13.93 11.45 22.17
C ARG A 67 -13.02 11.60 23.38
N LYS A 68 -13.12 10.65 24.32
CA LYS A 68 -12.14 10.49 25.38
C LYS A 68 -10.82 10.14 24.72
N MET A 69 -9.71 10.76 25.14
CA MET A 69 -8.39 10.37 24.66
C MET A 69 -8.18 8.90 25.03
N SER A 70 -8.14 8.03 24.03
CA SER A 70 -8.23 6.58 24.18
C SER A 70 -6.89 5.93 24.54
N VAL A 71 -5.97 6.69 25.15
CA VAL A 71 -4.56 6.32 25.26
C VAL A 71 -4.14 6.46 26.71
N ASP A 72 -3.72 5.35 27.30
CA ASP A 72 -3.29 5.26 28.69
C ASP A 72 -1.97 6.02 28.90
N LEU A 73 -1.78 6.64 30.06
CA LEU A 73 -0.60 7.46 30.35
C LEU A 73 0.72 6.68 30.17
N GLU A 74 0.76 5.42 30.58
CA GLU A 74 1.94 4.55 30.42
C GLU A 74 2.32 4.31 28.95
N THR A 75 1.31 4.26 28.07
CA THR A 75 1.53 4.09 26.63
C THR A 75 2.11 5.36 26.00
N LEU A 76 1.73 6.54 26.51
CA LEU A 76 2.33 7.82 26.10
C LEU A 76 3.81 7.87 26.48
N GLU A 77 4.15 7.56 27.73
CA GLU A 77 5.54 7.56 28.20
C GLU A 77 6.41 6.56 27.43
N THR A 78 5.87 5.38 27.10
CA THR A 78 6.58 4.37 26.31
C THR A 78 6.79 4.83 24.86
N LEU A 79 5.80 5.49 24.27
CA LEU A 79 5.88 6.03 22.91
C LEU A 79 6.95 7.13 22.82
N GLU A 80 6.95 8.07 23.78
CA GLU A 80 7.94 9.16 23.85
C GLU A 80 9.37 8.63 23.92
N LYS A 81 9.61 7.61 24.76
CA LYS A 81 10.91 6.92 24.83
C LYS A 81 11.33 6.29 23.49
N ARG A 82 10.40 5.70 22.73
CA ARG A 82 10.70 5.10 21.43
C ARG A 82 10.92 6.13 20.32
N LEU A 83 10.22 7.26 20.39
CA LEU A 83 10.38 8.35 19.42
C LEU A 83 11.72 9.06 19.58
N THR A 84 12.19 9.24 20.82
CA THR A 84 13.52 9.82 21.09
C THR A 84 14.67 8.91 20.65
N GLN A 85 14.48 7.59 20.72
CA GLN A 85 15.46 6.59 20.26
C GLN A 85 15.28 6.18 18.79
N ARG A 86 14.50 6.93 18.01
CA ARG A 86 14.23 6.59 16.62
C ARG A 86 15.52 6.76 15.79
N PRO A 87 16.03 5.70 15.15
CA PRO A 87 17.23 5.78 14.32
C PRO A 87 16.99 6.62 13.06
N GLU A 88 18.07 7.15 12.51
CA GLU A 88 18.01 7.94 11.29
C GLU A 88 17.71 7.07 10.07
N LYS A 89 17.18 7.71 9.02
CA LYS A 89 16.83 7.04 7.78
C LYS A 89 18.04 6.37 7.11
N GLN A 90 19.19 7.03 7.12
CA GLN A 90 20.43 6.53 6.51
C GLN A 90 20.91 5.26 7.21
N GLU A 91 20.89 5.24 8.53
CA GLU A 91 21.23 4.06 9.34
C GLU A 91 20.33 2.85 9.02
N LEU A 92 19.04 3.08 8.76
CA LEU A 92 18.13 2.01 8.32
C LEU A 92 18.46 1.48 6.91
N MET A 93 18.98 2.34 6.03
CA MET A 93 19.44 1.94 4.69
C MET A 93 20.74 1.15 4.74
N GLU A 94 21.70 1.59 5.55
CA GLU A 94 22.98 0.90 5.77
C GLU A 94 22.77 -0.50 6.35
N ARG A 95 21.80 -0.64 7.27
CA ARG A 95 21.39 -1.94 7.83
C ARG A 95 20.54 -2.78 6.87
N ASN A 96 20.27 -2.29 5.66
CA ASN A 96 19.41 -2.94 4.66
C ASN A 96 18.00 -3.28 5.19
N ILE A 97 17.50 -2.51 6.16
CA ILE A 97 16.13 -2.62 6.67
C ILE A 97 15.20 -1.81 5.77
N LEU A 98 15.61 -0.58 5.45
CA LEU A 98 14.92 0.29 4.50
C LEU A 98 15.65 0.24 3.14
N LYS A 99 14.88 0.01 2.08
CA LYS A 99 15.40 0.05 0.70
C LYS A 99 15.48 1.49 0.20
N ASP A 100 16.35 1.77 -0.76
CA ASP A 100 16.51 3.11 -1.34
C ASP A 100 15.18 3.77 -1.75
N ASP A 101 14.99 5.04 -1.38
CA ASP A 101 13.74 5.79 -1.63
C ASP A 101 13.55 6.26 -3.06
N LYS A 102 14.45 5.90 -3.98
CA LYS A 102 14.34 6.29 -5.39
C LYS A 102 13.09 5.71 -6.05
N VAL A 103 12.48 4.68 -5.45
CA VAL A 103 11.35 3.94 -6.01
C VAL A 103 10.22 3.87 -4.99
N ALA A 104 8.99 4.05 -5.48
CA ALA A 104 7.78 3.99 -4.67
C ALA A 104 7.67 2.66 -3.88
N PRO A 105 7.19 2.68 -2.61
CA PRO A 105 7.12 1.49 -1.76
C PRO A 105 6.40 0.29 -2.38
N SER A 106 5.34 0.54 -3.16
CA SER A 106 4.57 -0.49 -3.84
C SER A 106 5.35 -1.24 -4.93
N LEU A 107 6.37 -0.61 -5.54
CA LEU A 107 7.14 -1.17 -6.64
C LEU A 107 8.48 -1.78 -6.21
N GLN A 108 8.89 -1.59 -4.95
CA GLN A 108 10.18 -2.06 -4.45
C GLN A 108 10.33 -3.59 -4.57
N ALA A 109 9.27 -4.33 -4.26
CA ALA A 109 9.26 -5.79 -4.35
C ALA A 109 9.49 -6.27 -5.79
N ALA A 110 8.74 -5.70 -6.75
CA ALA A 110 8.87 -6.06 -8.17
C ALA A 110 10.25 -5.71 -8.74
N ARG A 111 10.78 -4.53 -8.37
CA ARG A 111 12.14 -4.10 -8.76
C ARG A 111 13.20 -5.10 -8.29
N ASP A 112 13.11 -5.54 -7.04
CA ASP A 112 14.14 -6.42 -6.48
C ASP A 112 14.02 -7.84 -7.03
N GLN A 113 12.80 -8.31 -7.31
CA GLN A 113 12.59 -9.57 -8.02
C GLN A 113 13.23 -9.54 -9.41
N LEU A 114 13.03 -8.45 -10.16
CA LEU A 114 13.67 -8.27 -11.47
C LEU A 114 15.20 -8.26 -11.36
N LYS A 115 15.74 -7.48 -10.42
CA LYS A 115 17.19 -7.42 -10.17
C LYS A 115 17.77 -8.80 -9.85
N LYS A 116 17.07 -9.58 -9.02
CA LYS A 116 17.48 -10.96 -8.68
C LYS A 116 17.51 -11.87 -9.91
N SER A 117 16.46 -11.85 -10.74
CA SER A 117 16.41 -12.64 -11.97
C SER A 117 17.56 -12.27 -12.91
N GLN A 118 17.79 -10.97 -13.14
CA GLN A 118 18.88 -10.52 -13.99
C GLN A 118 20.26 -10.93 -13.46
N LEU A 119 20.46 -10.89 -12.14
CA LEU A 119 21.70 -11.35 -11.52
C LEU A 119 21.88 -12.86 -11.65
N GLN A 120 20.80 -13.63 -11.49
CA GLN A 120 20.79 -15.06 -11.69
C GLN A 120 21.20 -15.41 -13.12
N ASP A 121 20.55 -14.82 -14.13
CA ASP A 121 20.85 -15.08 -15.54
C ASP A 121 22.31 -14.74 -15.88
N LYS A 122 22.83 -13.62 -15.36
CA LYS A 122 24.24 -13.21 -15.54
C LYS A 122 25.20 -14.20 -14.89
N LEU A 123 24.88 -14.66 -13.68
CA LEU A 123 25.71 -15.61 -12.94
C LEU A 123 25.72 -16.96 -13.64
N ASP A 124 24.56 -17.43 -14.11
CA ASP A 124 24.44 -18.68 -14.86
C ASP A 124 25.28 -18.65 -16.13
N GLN A 125 25.26 -17.54 -16.89
CA GLN A 125 26.12 -17.36 -18.06
C GLN A 125 27.62 -17.38 -17.70
N ALA A 126 28.02 -16.71 -16.62
CA ALA A 126 29.40 -16.69 -16.16
C ALA A 126 29.88 -18.06 -15.67
N LEU A 127 29.00 -18.85 -15.05
CA LEU A 127 29.32 -20.21 -14.62
C LEU A 127 29.49 -21.17 -15.79
N LEU A 128 28.71 -21.02 -16.87
CA LEU A 128 28.88 -21.82 -18.09
C LEU A 128 30.25 -21.59 -18.75
N GLN A 129 30.75 -20.35 -18.70
CA GLN A 129 32.04 -19.96 -19.24
C GLN A 129 33.19 -20.10 -18.23
N ARG A 130 32.99 -20.83 -17.12
CA ARG A 130 33.99 -20.95 -16.07
C ARG A 130 35.23 -21.70 -16.59
N PRO A 131 36.41 -21.05 -16.63
CA PRO A 131 37.63 -21.69 -17.13
C PRO A 131 38.10 -22.81 -16.21
N LYS A 132 38.76 -23.81 -16.81
CA LYS A 132 39.33 -24.93 -16.06
C LYS A 132 40.59 -24.51 -15.32
N ARG A 133 41.00 -25.33 -14.33
CA ARG A 133 42.22 -25.08 -13.55
C ARG A 133 43.46 -24.92 -14.43
N GLU A 134 43.59 -25.78 -15.44
CA GLU A 134 44.72 -25.78 -16.38
C GLU A 134 44.84 -24.47 -17.16
N GLU A 135 43.72 -23.94 -17.65
CA GLU A 135 43.65 -22.64 -18.34
C GLU A 135 44.05 -21.48 -17.42
N LEU A 136 43.73 -21.57 -16.12
CA LEU A 136 44.13 -20.57 -15.12
C LEU A 136 45.62 -20.63 -14.78
N VAL A 137 46.24 -21.81 -14.87
CA VAL A 137 47.69 -22.00 -14.72
C VAL A 137 48.42 -21.40 -15.91
N GLU A 138 47.96 -21.71 -17.14
CA GLU A 138 48.53 -21.13 -18.37
C GLU A 138 48.42 -19.60 -18.38
N GLY A 139 47.29 -19.08 -17.89
CA GLY A 139 47.09 -17.65 -17.70
C GLY A 139 47.93 -17.00 -16.58
N GLY A 140 48.75 -17.77 -15.85
CA GLY A 140 49.59 -17.28 -14.76
C GLY A 140 48.82 -16.79 -13.52
N ILE A 141 47.51 -17.07 -13.44
CA ILE A 141 46.65 -16.68 -12.32
C ILE A 141 46.79 -17.67 -11.17
N LEU A 142 46.91 -18.97 -11.49
CA LEU A 142 47.06 -20.04 -10.51
C LEU A 142 48.48 -20.63 -10.57
N LYS A 143 49.07 -20.91 -9.41
CA LYS A 143 50.36 -21.59 -9.31
C LYS A 143 50.19 -23.11 -9.37
N ASP A 144 51.16 -23.80 -9.97
CA ASP A 144 51.22 -25.26 -10.07
C ASP A 144 51.62 -25.94 -8.76
N GLU A 145 50.90 -25.62 -7.69
CA GLU A 145 51.03 -26.38 -6.45
C GLU A 145 50.18 -27.65 -6.61
N THR A 146 50.80 -28.73 -7.09
CA THR A 146 50.24 -30.08 -6.93
C THR A 146 50.19 -30.38 -5.43
N PRO A 147 49.02 -30.69 -4.85
CA PRO A 147 48.98 -31.05 -3.44
C PRO A 147 49.81 -32.32 -3.25
N VAL A 148 50.91 -32.20 -2.51
CA VAL A 148 51.61 -33.36 -1.96
C VAL A 148 50.58 -34.10 -1.11
N LEU A 149 50.18 -35.29 -1.55
CA LEU A 149 49.38 -36.20 -0.74
C LEU A 149 50.23 -36.53 0.51
N ALA A 150 49.80 -36.00 1.65
CA ALA A 150 50.29 -36.36 2.97
C ALA A 150 49.29 -37.30 3.64
#